data_AF-A0A0F9JLS1-F1
#
_entry.id   AF-A0A0F9JLS1-F1
#
_cell.length_a   1.000
_cell.length_b   1.000
_cell.length_c   1.000
_cell.angle_alpha   90.00
_cell.angle_beta   90.00
_cell.angle_gamma   90.00
#
_symmetry.space_group_name_H-M   'P 1'
#
loop_
_entity.id
_entity.type
_entity.pdbx_description
1 polymer ?
#
loop_
_entity_poly.entity_id
_entity_poly.type
_entity_poly.pdbx_seq_one_letter_code
_entity_poly.pdbx_strand_id
1 'polypeptide(L)'
;LGITNKMEIRRHVLRLLKEVSLKREHMDRYPHEFSGGQKQRIIIARALACNPELIVLDEPTSALDVSVQAQILNLLIDLQEQYGYGFLFITHNLSVVNHIADRVAVMYLGKFVEIGETNQIFLNPTHPYTQALLKSHSEIDPFNQHVKYVLEGEVPSPIAPPPGCAFNPRCVSDARTPECELDVPHKIKIAEGHYIWCVNPPVGSTTQILSEQHLSQPTELKIEKISEVSEDKNNYIPSIISITGLIFIMIGIIPFILPVFLMSLLIGGFIGLIMAFLLPIIPLLFQGIVIYAIYKSIKNKSYSRIWVMRENVPFRRAVINTSIINLIFVLLIIGMSDLFTWHSLFTWYGVLLILGPIITIVAGFIFQEYPSDIPT
;
A
#
# COMPACT_ATOMS: atom_id res chain seq x y z
N LEU A 1 26.24 12.30 12.56
CA LEU A 1 27.26 12.94 13.42
C LEU A 1 28.45 12.03 13.76
N GLY A 2 28.33 10.70 13.77
CA GLY A 2 29.51 9.81 13.81
C GLY A 2 30.38 9.92 15.07
N ILE A 3 29.86 10.53 16.15
CA ILE A 3 30.59 10.75 17.39
C ILE A 3 30.80 9.39 18.08
N THR A 4 32.06 8.99 18.24
CA THR A 4 32.44 7.72 18.89
C THR A 4 33.06 7.93 20.27
N ASN A 5 33.58 9.13 20.55
CA ASN A 5 34.23 9.44 21.82
C ASN A 5 33.19 9.65 22.94
N LYS A 6 33.30 8.88 24.03
CA LYS A 6 32.36 8.92 25.18
C LYS A 6 32.25 10.29 25.84
N MET A 7 33.35 11.02 25.97
CA MET A 7 33.35 12.36 26.56
C MET A 7 32.64 13.37 25.64
N GLU A 8 32.84 13.24 24.33
CA GLU A 8 32.17 14.08 23.34
C GLU A 8 30.67 13.79 23.28
N ILE A 9 30.26 12.51 23.35
CA ILE A 9 28.85 12.11 23.48
C ILE A 9 28.22 12.75 24.72
N ARG A 10 28.86 12.65 25.89
CA ARG A 10 28.32 13.26 27.12
C ARG A 10 28.19 14.78 26.98
N ARG A 11 29.17 15.45 26.37
CA ARG A 11 29.10 16.90 26.12
C ARG A 11 27.94 17.26 25.19
N HIS A 12 27.74 16.50 24.13
CA HIS A 12 26.63 16.69 23.18
C HIS A 12 25.28 16.47 23.85
N VAL A 13 25.12 15.39 24.64
CA VAL A 13 23.89 15.12 25.40
C VAL A 13 23.58 16.25 26.38
N LEU A 14 24.59 16.75 27.12
CA LEU A 14 24.39 17.86 28.06
C LEU A 14 23.97 19.16 27.36
N ARG A 15 24.44 19.40 26.13
CA ARG A 15 23.99 20.53 25.30
C ARG A 15 22.52 20.36 24.91
N LEU A 16 22.13 19.18 24.41
CA LEU A 16 20.75 18.88 24.02
C LEU A 16 19.78 18.97 25.20
N LEU A 17 20.18 18.46 26.38
CA LEU A 17 19.36 18.60 27.60
C LEU A 17 19.13 20.07 27.95
N LYS A 18 20.15 20.92 27.81
CA LYS A 18 20.01 22.36 28.03
C LYS A 18 19.04 23.00 27.04
N GLU A 19 19.10 22.63 25.76
CA GLU A 19 18.21 23.14 24.70
C GLU A 19 16.73 22.85 24.98
N VAL A 20 16.42 21.70 25.58
CA VAL A 20 15.04 21.35 25.95
C VAL A 20 14.66 21.72 27.39
N SER A 21 15.44 22.60 28.02
CA SER A 21 15.24 23.08 29.41
C SER A 21 15.26 21.97 30.47
N LEU A 22 16.10 20.96 30.28
CA LEU A 22 16.39 19.92 31.27
C LEU A 22 17.73 20.15 31.97
N LYS A 23 17.77 19.83 33.27
CA LYS A 23 18.97 19.97 34.09
C LYS A 23 19.98 18.86 33.79
N ARG A 24 21.27 19.13 34.08
CA ARG A 24 22.35 18.15 33.90
C ARG A 24 22.14 16.85 34.67
N GLU A 25 21.58 16.94 35.88
CA GLU A 25 21.25 15.81 36.75
C GLU A 25 20.24 14.82 36.13
N HIS A 26 19.47 15.25 35.12
CA HIS A 26 18.55 14.37 34.41
C HIS A 26 19.26 13.36 33.51
N MET A 27 20.53 13.57 33.17
CA MET A 27 21.28 12.68 32.28
C MET A 27 21.40 11.25 32.81
N ASP A 28 21.46 11.09 34.14
CA ASP A 28 21.72 9.80 34.78
C ASP A 28 20.43 9.18 35.39
N ARG A 29 19.25 9.75 35.11
CA ARG A 29 17.94 9.25 35.58
C ARG A 29 17.31 8.22 34.63
N TYR A 30 16.48 7.35 35.17
CA TYR A 30 15.68 6.36 34.44
C TYR A 30 14.36 6.93 33.93
N PRO A 31 13.77 6.35 32.86
CA PRO A 31 12.53 6.84 32.24
C PRO A 31 11.33 7.01 33.20
N HIS A 32 11.21 6.16 34.22
CA HIS A 32 10.09 6.23 35.17
C HIS A 32 10.24 7.39 36.18
N GLU A 33 11.40 8.01 36.27
CA GLU A 33 11.69 9.14 37.17
C GLU A 33 11.35 10.50 36.55
N PHE A 34 10.70 10.52 35.37
CA PHE A 34 10.34 11.73 34.63
C PHE A 34 8.82 11.93 34.54
N SER A 35 8.38 13.19 34.64
CA SER A 35 7.01 13.58 34.30
C SER A 35 6.73 13.41 32.80
N GLY A 36 5.46 13.43 32.39
CA GLY A 36 5.06 13.36 30.97
C GLY A 36 5.76 14.43 30.12
N GLY A 37 5.71 15.69 30.54
CA GLY A 37 6.38 16.79 29.84
C GLY A 37 7.90 16.65 29.78
N GLN A 38 8.53 16.12 30.84
CA GLN A 38 9.96 15.84 30.83
C GLN A 38 10.33 14.73 29.85
N LYS A 39 9.54 13.65 29.81
CA LYS A 39 9.70 12.59 28.80
C LYS A 39 9.61 13.17 27.39
N GLN A 40 8.66 14.08 27.16
CA GLN A 40 8.51 14.72 25.85
C GLN A 40 9.72 15.56 25.45
N ARG A 41 10.24 16.36 26.38
CA ARG A 41 11.49 17.12 26.19
C ARG A 41 12.67 16.20 25.86
N ILE A 42 12.78 15.04 26.50
CA ILE A 42 13.82 14.04 26.19
C ILE A 42 13.65 13.48 24.78
N ILE A 43 12.41 13.20 24.34
CA ILE A 43 12.15 12.71 22.99
C ILE A 43 12.51 13.78 21.94
N ILE A 44 12.18 15.05 22.20
CA ILE A 44 12.59 16.19 21.35
C ILE A 44 14.12 16.27 21.28
N ALA A 45 14.81 16.28 22.43
CA ALA A 45 16.27 16.31 22.49
C ALA A 45 16.91 15.15 21.70
N ARG A 46 16.29 13.97 21.73
CA ARG A 46 16.74 12.81 20.95
C ARG A 46 16.57 13.03 19.45
N ALA A 47 15.46 13.63 19.00
CA ALA A 47 15.26 13.98 17.59
C ALA A 47 16.30 15.01 17.12
N LEU A 48 16.59 16.02 17.96
CA LEU A 48 17.61 17.04 17.71
C LEU A 48 19.03 16.48 17.69
N ALA A 49 19.26 15.32 18.32
CA ALA A 49 20.60 14.77 18.51
C ALA A 49 21.36 14.53 17.19
N CYS A 50 20.66 14.41 16.07
CA CYS A 50 21.24 14.20 14.74
C CYS A 50 21.24 15.44 13.83
N ASN A 51 20.89 16.62 14.35
CA ASN A 51 20.77 17.86 13.57
C ASN A 51 19.91 17.69 12.30
N PRO A 52 18.62 17.34 12.48
CA PRO A 52 17.72 17.07 11.36
C PRO A 52 17.40 18.33 10.56
N GLU A 53 16.94 18.16 9.32
CA GLU A 53 16.30 19.26 8.56
C GLU A 53 14.79 19.25 8.75
N LEU A 54 14.20 18.07 9.01
CA LEU A 54 12.78 17.86 9.21
C LEU A 54 12.52 16.95 10.41
N ILE A 55 11.63 17.39 11.29
CA ILE A 55 11.12 16.62 12.43
C ILE A 55 9.61 16.43 12.24
N VAL A 56 9.17 15.17 12.22
CA VAL A 56 7.77 14.77 12.18
C VAL A 56 7.32 14.50 13.60
N LEU A 57 6.26 15.16 14.04
CA LEU A 57 5.70 15.11 15.38
C LEU A 57 4.31 14.46 15.32
N ASP A 58 4.21 13.18 15.71
CA ASP A 58 2.97 12.41 15.73
C ASP A 58 2.31 12.48 17.12
N GLU A 59 1.26 13.29 17.22
CA GLU A 59 0.48 13.58 18.44
C GLU A 59 1.34 13.97 19.66
N PRO A 60 2.27 14.94 19.52
CA PRO A 60 3.32 15.19 20.51
C PRO A 60 2.83 15.86 21.81
N THR A 61 1.54 16.11 21.97
CA THR A 61 1.00 16.74 23.19
C THR A 61 -0.24 16.03 23.74
N SER A 62 -0.65 14.91 23.14
CA SER A 62 -1.93 14.26 23.45
C SER A 62 -2.03 13.73 24.89
N ALA A 63 -0.91 13.30 25.47
CA ALA A 63 -0.85 12.77 26.83
C ALA A 63 -0.51 13.83 27.91
N LEU A 64 -0.47 15.11 27.56
CA LEU A 64 -0.02 16.20 28.43
C LEU A 64 -1.20 17.04 28.92
N ASP A 65 -1.08 17.58 30.14
CA ASP A 65 -2.00 18.61 30.60
C ASP A 65 -1.84 19.89 29.77
N VAL A 66 -2.89 20.72 29.73
CA VAL A 66 -2.96 21.93 28.90
C VAL A 66 -1.78 22.88 29.18
N SER A 67 -1.35 23.00 30.43
CA SER A 67 -0.26 23.90 30.81
C SER A 67 1.10 23.40 30.29
N VAL A 68 1.37 22.10 30.38
CA VAL A 68 2.59 21.48 29.88
C VAL A 68 2.59 21.43 28.36
N GLN A 69 1.44 21.18 27.72
CA GLN A 69 1.28 21.26 26.27
C GLN A 69 1.75 22.63 25.73
N ALA A 70 1.28 23.73 26.32
CA ALA A 70 1.70 25.08 25.91
C ALA A 70 3.23 25.27 26.04
N GLN A 71 3.84 24.77 27.10
CA GLN A 71 5.29 24.84 27.29
C GLN A 71 6.07 24.02 26.25
N ILE A 72 5.53 22.89 25.78
CA ILE A 72 6.16 22.09 24.72
C ILE A 72 6.02 22.77 23.36
N LEU A 73 4.87 23.37 23.07
CA LEU A 73 4.66 24.11 21.82
C LEU A 73 5.58 25.32 21.72
N ASN A 74 5.70 26.12 22.78
CA ASN A 74 6.63 27.25 22.81
C ASN A 74 8.08 26.80 22.62
N LEU A 75 8.48 25.68 23.25
CA LEU A 75 9.81 25.10 23.03
C LEU A 75 10.03 24.75 21.55
N LEU A 76 9.04 24.16 20.87
CA LEU A 76 9.17 23.80 19.46
C LEU A 76 9.32 25.05 18.56
N ILE A 77 8.57 26.11 18.85
CA ILE A 77 8.68 27.41 18.16
C ILE A 77 10.08 28.00 18.37
N ASP A 78 10.56 28.06 19.61
CA ASP A 78 11.90 28.57 19.94
C ASP A 78 13.00 27.79 19.18
N LEU A 79 12.87 26.46 19.12
CA LEU A 79 13.79 25.59 18.38
C LEU A 79 13.71 25.82 16.87
N GLN A 80 12.51 26.08 16.33
CA GLN A 80 12.30 26.41 14.93
C GLN A 80 13.03 27.70 14.56
N GLU A 81 12.81 28.76 15.34
CA GLU A 81 13.39 30.09 15.11
C GLU A 81 14.91 30.06 15.25
N GLN A 82 15.42 29.34 16.25
CA GLN A 82 16.86 29.31 16.53
C GLN A 82 17.66 28.51 15.49
N TYR A 83 17.12 27.39 14.99
CA TYR A 83 17.89 26.44 14.17
C TYR A 83 17.36 26.25 12.75
N GLY A 84 16.18 26.80 12.43
CA GLY A 84 15.56 26.67 11.11
C GLY A 84 15.05 25.26 10.81
N TYR A 85 14.61 24.50 11.82
CA TYR A 85 14.06 23.16 11.62
C TYR A 85 12.72 23.21 10.88
N GLY A 86 12.50 22.30 9.93
CA GLY A 86 11.16 22.02 9.42
C GLY A 86 10.39 21.14 10.40
N PHE A 87 9.12 21.44 10.65
CA PHE A 87 8.23 20.61 11.44
C PHE A 87 7.05 20.11 10.62
N LEU A 88 6.76 18.81 10.70
CA LEU A 88 5.49 18.23 10.25
C LEU A 88 4.73 17.78 11.49
N PHE A 89 3.72 18.55 11.89
CA PHE A 89 2.91 18.28 13.07
C PHE A 89 1.65 17.51 12.68
N ILE A 90 1.42 16.36 13.30
CA ILE A 90 0.24 15.52 13.11
C ILE A 90 -0.56 15.58 14.41
N THR A 91 -1.78 16.12 14.36
CA THR A 91 -2.66 16.14 15.51
C THR A 91 -4.13 16.24 15.14
N HIS A 92 -4.99 15.77 16.03
CA HIS A 92 -6.42 16.03 16.01
C HIS A 92 -6.84 17.33 16.74
N ASN A 93 -5.93 18.01 17.44
CA ASN A 93 -6.26 19.23 18.19
C ASN A 93 -6.14 20.49 17.33
N LEU A 94 -7.28 21.04 16.88
CA LEU A 94 -7.33 22.23 16.04
C LEU A 94 -6.78 23.50 16.71
N SER A 95 -6.90 23.64 18.04
CA SER A 95 -6.33 24.79 18.76
C SER A 95 -4.79 24.80 18.69
N VAL A 96 -4.16 23.62 18.69
CA VAL A 96 -2.70 23.50 18.50
C VAL A 96 -2.31 23.88 17.09
N VAL A 97 -3.03 23.33 16.09
CA VAL A 97 -2.78 23.61 14.68
C VAL A 97 -2.84 25.11 14.39
N ASN A 98 -3.88 25.80 14.89
CA ASN A 98 -4.05 27.24 14.68
C ASN A 98 -2.91 28.08 15.27
N HIS A 99 -2.21 27.58 16.28
CA HIS A 99 -1.16 28.31 16.97
C HIS A 99 0.23 28.14 16.34
N ILE A 100 0.55 26.95 15.82
CA ILE A 100 1.92 26.59 15.41
C ILE A 100 2.09 26.35 13.90
N ALA A 101 1.02 26.08 13.16
CA ALA A 101 1.14 25.69 11.76
C ALA A 101 1.16 26.91 10.83
N ASP A 102 2.07 26.91 9.86
CA ASP A 102 2.01 27.82 8.71
C ASP A 102 0.97 27.36 7.67
N ARG A 103 0.90 26.04 7.46
CA ARG A 103 0.03 25.37 6.48
C ARG A 103 -0.62 24.16 7.11
N VAL A 104 -1.87 23.91 6.71
CA VAL A 104 -2.69 22.83 7.25
C VAL A 104 -3.12 21.90 6.12
N ALA A 105 -3.04 20.60 6.39
CA ALA A 105 -3.58 19.55 5.54
C ALA A 105 -4.59 18.72 6.35
N VAL A 106 -5.85 18.76 5.93
CA VAL A 106 -6.94 18.03 6.56
C VAL A 106 -7.11 16.70 5.85
N MET A 107 -7.20 15.62 6.63
CA MET A 107 -7.35 14.27 6.12
C MET A 107 -8.63 13.62 6.64
N TYR A 108 -9.25 12.80 5.81
CA TYR A 108 -10.36 11.92 6.18
C TYR A 108 -10.10 10.52 5.63
N LEU A 109 -10.16 9.50 6.50
CA LEU A 109 -9.89 8.09 6.16
C LEU A 109 -8.63 7.89 5.29
N GLY A 110 -7.53 8.57 5.65
CA GLY A 110 -6.24 8.44 4.97
C GLY A 110 -6.12 9.20 3.65
N LYS A 111 -7.11 10.00 3.26
CA LYS A 111 -7.08 10.85 2.06
C LYS A 111 -7.06 12.33 2.45
N PHE A 112 -6.28 13.14 1.74
CA PHE A 112 -6.38 14.59 1.86
C PHE A 112 -7.74 15.04 1.34
N VAL A 113 -8.40 15.90 2.10
CA VAL A 113 -9.66 16.52 1.69
C VAL A 113 -9.51 18.01 1.44
N GLU A 114 -8.55 18.66 2.11
CA GLU A 114 -8.31 20.09 2.00
C GLU A 114 -6.89 20.44 2.47
N ILE A 115 -6.21 21.33 1.75
CA ILE A 115 -4.87 21.82 2.08
C ILE A 115 -4.84 23.32 1.81
N GLY A 116 -4.31 24.12 2.73
CA GLY A 116 -4.19 25.58 2.58
C GLY A 116 -3.26 26.19 3.63
N GLU A 117 -3.05 27.50 3.56
CA GLU A 117 -2.49 28.25 4.69
C GLU A 117 -3.45 28.17 5.88
N THR A 118 -2.91 28.23 7.10
CA THR A 118 -3.72 28.11 8.33
C THR A 118 -4.89 29.09 8.33
N ASN A 119 -4.64 30.36 8.00
CA ASN A 119 -5.70 31.37 7.94
C ASN A 119 -6.79 31.04 6.89
N GLN A 120 -6.41 30.48 5.73
CA GLN A 120 -7.39 30.08 4.71
C GLN A 120 -8.30 28.96 5.23
N ILE A 121 -7.71 27.95 5.88
CA ILE A 121 -8.45 26.80 6.41
C ILE A 121 -9.37 27.19 7.56
N PHE A 122 -8.90 28.01 8.52
CA PHE A 122 -9.69 28.37 9.70
C PHE A 122 -10.75 29.45 9.41
N LEU A 123 -10.48 30.40 8.51
CA LEU A 123 -11.42 31.49 8.20
C LEU A 123 -12.38 31.14 7.06
N ASN A 124 -11.91 30.42 6.04
CA ASN A 124 -12.69 30.09 4.85
C ASN A 124 -12.59 28.60 4.48
N PRO A 125 -12.96 27.68 5.41
CA PRO A 125 -12.95 26.24 5.13
C PRO A 125 -13.90 25.91 3.98
N THR A 126 -13.41 25.21 2.96
CA THR A 126 -14.19 24.95 1.74
C THR A 126 -14.72 23.53 1.68
N HIS A 127 -13.96 22.52 2.10
CA HIS A 127 -14.43 21.14 2.05
C HIS A 127 -15.50 20.90 3.15
N PRO A 128 -16.64 20.24 2.85
CA PRO A 128 -17.71 20.03 3.82
C PRO A 128 -17.27 19.35 5.12
N TYR A 129 -16.33 18.42 5.04
CA TYR A 129 -15.73 17.80 6.24
C TYR A 129 -14.96 18.82 7.10
N THR A 130 -14.13 19.68 6.50
CA THR A 130 -13.38 20.70 7.23
C THR A 130 -14.30 21.71 7.90
N GLN A 131 -15.37 22.11 7.20
CA GLN A 131 -16.41 22.98 7.77
C GLN A 131 -17.08 22.32 8.98
N ALA A 132 -17.46 21.05 8.87
CA ALA A 132 -18.04 20.29 9.97
C ALA A 132 -17.07 20.14 11.15
N LEU A 133 -15.80 19.86 10.88
CA LEU A 133 -14.74 19.73 11.87
C LEU A 133 -14.56 21.02 12.67
N LEU A 134 -14.42 22.17 12.01
CA LEU A 134 -14.26 23.46 12.67
C LEU A 134 -15.51 23.88 13.46
N LYS A 135 -16.72 23.63 12.92
CA LYS A 135 -17.97 23.88 13.65
C LYS A 135 -18.07 23.06 14.94
N SER A 136 -17.64 21.80 14.91
CA SER A 136 -17.65 20.92 16.08
C SER A 136 -16.65 21.34 17.16
N HIS A 137 -15.59 22.06 16.79
CA HIS A 137 -14.53 22.56 17.69
C HIS A 137 -14.85 23.91 18.34
N SER A 138 -16.10 24.37 18.28
CA SER A 138 -16.48 25.68 18.85
C SER A 138 -16.22 25.73 20.36
N GLU A 139 -15.54 26.79 20.81
CA GLU A 139 -15.22 27.03 22.21
C GLU A 139 -16.48 26.93 23.08
N ILE A 140 -16.37 26.15 24.15
CA ILE A 140 -17.41 26.01 25.17
C ILE A 140 -17.54 27.36 25.86
N ASP A 141 -18.58 28.11 25.49
CA ASP A 141 -18.98 29.31 26.21
C ASP A 141 -19.50 28.89 27.60
N PRO A 142 -18.88 29.33 28.71
CA PRO A 142 -19.31 28.98 30.06
C PRO A 142 -20.76 29.37 30.36
N PHE A 143 -21.30 30.34 29.62
CA PHE A 143 -22.65 30.88 29.77
C PHE A 143 -23.62 30.30 28.73
N ASN A 144 -23.15 29.50 27.77
CA ASN A 144 -23.95 28.93 26.70
C ASN A 144 -23.54 27.46 26.44
N GLN A 145 -24.11 26.56 27.25
CA GLN A 145 -23.80 25.12 27.28
C GLN A 145 -24.41 24.31 26.12
N HIS A 146 -24.98 24.96 25.10
CA HIS A 146 -25.57 24.25 23.97
C HIS A 146 -24.47 23.70 23.04
N VAL A 147 -24.47 22.38 22.84
CA VAL A 147 -23.65 21.73 21.79
C VAL A 147 -24.10 22.28 20.44
N LYS A 148 -23.29 23.16 19.86
CA LYS A 148 -23.69 23.95 18.67
C LYS A 148 -23.80 23.14 17.39
N TYR A 149 -23.07 22.02 17.28
CA TYR A 149 -23.03 21.24 16.04
C TYR A 149 -22.55 19.79 16.28
N VAL A 150 -23.34 18.80 15.85
CA VAL A 150 -22.96 17.38 15.84
C VAL A 150 -23.04 16.89 14.41
N LEU A 151 -21.93 16.34 13.90
CA LEU A 151 -21.91 15.75 12.57
C LEU A 151 -22.55 14.36 12.60
N GLU A 152 -23.70 14.23 11.94
CA GLU A 152 -24.48 13.00 11.88
C GLU A 152 -23.76 11.86 11.12
N GLY A 153 -24.25 10.64 11.33
CA GLY A 153 -23.72 9.41 10.74
C GLY A 153 -22.47 8.85 11.42
N GLU A 154 -22.24 7.55 11.22
CA GLU A 154 -21.07 6.84 11.75
C GLU A 154 -19.85 7.02 10.84
N VAL A 155 -18.65 7.04 11.43
CA VAL A 155 -17.39 7.05 10.66
C VAL A 155 -17.26 5.71 9.92
N PRO A 156 -17.12 5.71 8.58
CA PRO A 156 -16.94 4.46 7.83
C PRO A 156 -15.64 3.74 8.22
N SER A 157 -15.62 2.42 8.02
CA SER A 157 -14.44 1.61 8.32
C SER A 157 -13.26 1.98 7.42
N PRO A 158 -12.05 2.25 7.97
CA PRO A 158 -10.85 2.45 7.17
C PRO A 158 -10.40 1.21 6.38
N ILE A 159 -10.83 0.00 6.80
CA ILE A 159 -10.47 -1.27 6.15
C ILE A 159 -11.23 -1.44 4.83
N ALA A 160 -12.48 -0.99 4.82
CA ALA A 160 -13.38 -1.04 3.67
C ALA A 160 -14.08 0.32 3.54
N PRO A 161 -13.37 1.36 3.08
CA PRO A 161 -13.97 2.68 2.89
C PRO A 161 -15.05 2.61 1.80
N PRO A 162 -16.07 3.50 1.86
CA PRO A 162 -17.10 3.53 0.83
C PRO A 162 -16.48 3.89 -0.53
N PRO A 163 -17.08 3.42 -1.64
CA PRO A 163 -16.66 3.81 -2.98
C PRO A 163 -16.81 5.33 -3.19
N GLY A 164 -16.12 5.84 -4.21
CA GLY A 164 -16.10 7.26 -4.55
C GLY A 164 -15.50 8.14 -3.45
N CYS A 165 -16.25 9.15 -3.01
CA CYS A 165 -15.84 10.04 -1.93
C CYS A 165 -16.03 9.37 -0.57
N ALA A 166 -14.93 9.16 0.17
CA ALA A 166 -14.94 8.54 1.49
C ALA A 166 -15.88 9.23 2.50
N PHE A 167 -16.08 10.54 2.34
CA PHE A 167 -16.92 11.36 3.21
C PHE A 167 -18.40 11.44 2.76
N ASN A 168 -18.76 10.90 1.58
CA ASN A 168 -20.12 11.00 1.06
C ASN A 168 -21.23 10.56 2.03
N PRO A 169 -21.06 9.52 2.89
CA PRO A 169 -22.15 9.07 3.76
C PRO A 169 -22.50 10.05 4.89
N ARG A 170 -21.60 11.00 5.17
CA ARG A 170 -21.73 12.00 6.23
C ARG A 170 -21.68 13.44 5.70
N CYS A 171 -21.65 13.60 4.38
CA CYS A 171 -21.52 14.90 3.76
C CYS A 171 -22.86 15.66 3.85
N VAL A 172 -22.88 16.71 4.67
CA VAL A 172 -24.06 17.58 4.86
C VAL A 172 -24.16 18.71 3.83
N SER A 173 -23.34 18.69 2.79
CA SER A 173 -23.33 19.75 1.78
C SER A 173 -24.54 19.62 0.85
N ASP A 174 -25.20 20.75 0.57
CA ASP A 174 -26.26 20.83 -0.44
C ASP A 174 -25.75 20.50 -1.86
N ALA A 175 -24.43 20.54 -2.08
CA ALA A 175 -23.78 20.13 -3.32
C ALA A 175 -23.53 18.62 -3.40
N ARG A 176 -23.88 17.82 -2.38
CA ARG A 176 -23.75 16.35 -2.44
C ARG A 176 -24.71 15.80 -3.50
N THR A 177 -24.16 15.10 -4.49
CA THR A 177 -24.91 14.42 -5.54
C THR A 177 -24.62 12.90 -5.54
N PRO A 178 -25.42 12.06 -6.24
CA PRO A 178 -25.17 10.62 -6.32
C PRO A 178 -23.80 10.25 -6.91
N GLU A 179 -23.20 11.09 -7.73
CA GLU A 179 -21.85 10.88 -8.29
C GLU A 179 -20.80 10.75 -7.17
N CYS A 180 -21.00 11.40 -6.01
CA CYS A 180 -20.10 11.29 -4.87
C CYS A 180 -19.97 9.85 -4.32
N GLU A 181 -20.91 8.95 -4.63
CA GLU A 181 -20.90 7.54 -4.19
C GLU A 181 -20.04 6.66 -5.10
N LEU A 182 -19.77 7.09 -6.33
CA LEU A 182 -19.04 6.30 -7.34
C LEU A 182 -17.71 6.93 -7.73
N ASP A 183 -17.68 8.26 -7.83
CA ASP A 183 -16.54 9.00 -8.34
C ASP A 183 -15.55 9.36 -7.24
N VAL A 184 -14.26 9.19 -7.55
CA VAL A 184 -13.18 9.55 -6.63
C VAL A 184 -12.98 11.07 -6.65
N PRO A 185 -12.89 11.74 -5.48
CA PRO A 185 -12.62 13.16 -5.41
C PRO A 185 -11.36 13.58 -6.18
N HIS A 186 -11.47 14.62 -6.99
CA HIS A 186 -10.34 15.17 -7.74
C HIS A 186 -9.86 16.48 -7.09
N LYS A 187 -8.60 16.84 -7.36
CA LYS A 187 -7.99 18.04 -6.78
C LYS A 187 -8.55 19.29 -7.46
N ILE A 188 -9.16 20.18 -6.69
CA ILE A 188 -9.73 21.45 -7.14
C ILE A 188 -8.96 22.59 -6.47
N LYS A 189 -8.54 23.59 -7.25
CA LYS A 189 -7.89 24.80 -6.73
C LYS A 189 -8.98 25.82 -6.33
N ILE A 190 -8.96 26.26 -5.08
CA ILE A 190 -9.87 27.29 -4.56
C ILE A 190 -9.20 28.66 -4.61
N ALA A 191 -7.94 28.74 -4.20
CA ALA A 191 -7.12 29.93 -4.24
C ALA A 191 -5.64 29.55 -4.43
N GLU A 192 -4.75 30.52 -4.44
CA GLU A 192 -3.31 30.22 -4.41
C GLU A 192 -2.95 29.48 -3.12
N GLY A 193 -2.25 28.34 -3.27
CA GLY A 193 -1.90 27.48 -2.14
C GLY A 193 -3.06 26.70 -1.48
N HIS A 194 -4.32 26.96 -1.86
CA HIS A 194 -5.53 26.36 -1.27
C HIS A 194 -6.22 25.39 -2.24
N TYR A 195 -6.29 24.13 -1.84
CA TYR A 195 -6.83 23.03 -2.63
C TYR A 195 -7.79 22.19 -1.82
N ILE A 196 -8.81 21.64 -2.48
CA ILE A 196 -9.69 20.61 -1.92
C ILE A 196 -9.69 19.37 -2.81
N TRP A 197 -10.07 18.23 -2.24
CA TRP A 197 -10.40 17.03 -2.98
C TRP A 197 -11.89 16.76 -2.81
N CYS A 198 -12.68 17.10 -3.82
CA CYS A 198 -14.13 16.93 -3.82
C CYS A 198 -14.62 16.46 -5.18
N VAL A 199 -15.78 15.81 -5.23
CA VAL A 199 -16.46 15.48 -6.50
C VAL A 199 -17.26 16.69 -6.97
N ASN A 200 -18.09 17.24 -6.09
CA ASN A 200 -18.87 18.45 -6.34
C ASN A 200 -18.66 19.48 -5.21
N PRO A 201 -17.81 20.50 -5.40
CA PRO A 201 -17.49 21.47 -4.35
C PRO A 201 -18.68 22.39 -4.06
N PRO A 202 -18.96 22.75 -2.79
CA PRO A 202 -19.99 23.73 -2.46
C PRO A 202 -19.65 25.10 -3.09
N VAL A 203 -20.58 25.65 -3.88
CA VAL A 203 -20.38 26.91 -4.62
C VAL A 203 -20.46 28.08 -3.64
N GLY A 204 -19.33 28.72 -3.35
CA GLY A 204 -19.26 29.85 -2.41
C GLY A 204 -17.90 30.56 -2.28
N SER A 205 -16.81 30.00 -2.83
CA SER A 205 -15.51 30.67 -2.91
C SER A 205 -15.06 30.74 -4.37
N THR A 206 -14.87 31.96 -4.85
CA THR A 206 -14.54 32.33 -6.22
C THR A 206 -13.31 31.56 -6.75
N THR A 207 -13.44 30.81 -7.84
CA THR A 207 -12.78 31.05 -9.17
C THR A 207 -12.50 29.74 -9.95
N GLN A 208 -12.97 29.74 -11.20
CA GLN A 208 -12.50 29.02 -12.40
C GLN A 208 -12.03 27.56 -12.27
N ILE A 209 -12.95 26.67 -12.65
CA ILE A 209 -12.65 25.32 -13.11
C ILE A 209 -11.75 25.43 -14.35
N LEU A 210 -10.46 25.18 -14.20
CA LEU A 210 -9.59 24.83 -15.33
C LEU A 210 -9.89 23.38 -15.67
N SER A 211 -10.86 23.19 -16.57
CA SER A 211 -11.14 21.90 -17.18
C SER A 211 -10.06 21.60 -18.22
N GLU A 212 -9.20 20.62 -17.94
CA GLU A 212 -8.52 19.89 -19.00
C GLU A 212 -9.58 19.01 -19.67
N GLN A 213 -10.03 19.47 -20.84
CA GLN A 213 -10.90 18.75 -21.74
C GLN A 213 -10.18 17.50 -22.27
N HIS A 214 -10.74 16.33 -22.02
CA HIS A 214 -10.73 15.26 -23.02
C HIS A 214 -12.17 14.76 -23.26
N LEU A 215 -12.61 15.02 -24.48
CA LEU A 215 -13.96 14.89 -25.02
C LEU A 215 -14.17 13.47 -25.59
N SER A 216 -15.17 12.77 -25.03
CA SER A 216 -16.26 11.98 -25.68
C SER A 216 -15.89 10.81 -26.63
N GLN A 217 -16.66 9.71 -26.79
CA GLN A 217 -18.12 9.49 -26.80
C GLN A 217 -18.52 8.02 -26.50
N PRO A 218 -19.81 7.72 -26.22
CA PRO A 218 -20.39 6.38 -26.05
C PRO A 218 -21.06 5.86 -27.33
N THR A 219 -21.31 4.54 -27.45
CA THR A 219 -22.25 4.02 -28.48
C THR A 219 -22.94 2.70 -28.07
N GLU A 220 -24.27 2.84 -27.92
CA GLU A 220 -25.43 1.96 -28.15
C GLU A 220 -25.43 0.43 -27.90
N LEU A 221 -26.40 0.04 -27.07
CA LEU A 221 -27.12 -1.24 -27.09
C LEU A 221 -28.28 -1.20 -28.11
N LYS A 222 -28.55 -2.31 -28.79
CA LYS A 222 -29.87 -2.58 -29.39
C LYS A 222 -30.26 -4.06 -29.28
N ILE A 223 -31.50 -4.25 -28.85
CA ILE A 223 -32.26 -5.50 -28.64
C ILE A 223 -33.22 -5.70 -29.82
N GLU A 224 -33.59 -6.97 -30.11
CA GLU A 224 -34.87 -7.52 -30.64
C GLU A 224 -34.59 -8.65 -31.66
N LYS A 225 -35.36 -9.73 -31.85
CA LYS A 225 -36.55 -10.39 -31.24
C LYS A 225 -36.61 -11.80 -31.89
N ILE A 226 -36.86 -12.88 -31.14
CA ILE A 226 -38.08 -13.73 -31.07
C ILE A 226 -38.66 -14.26 -32.40
N SER A 227 -38.68 -15.60 -32.54
CA SER A 227 -39.85 -16.47 -32.89
C SER A 227 -39.34 -17.91 -33.15
N GLU A 228 -39.55 -18.89 -32.28
CA GLU A 228 -40.72 -19.80 -32.12
C GLU A 228 -40.80 -21.00 -33.10
N VAL A 229 -40.91 -22.21 -32.49
CA VAL A 229 -41.74 -23.39 -32.88
C VAL A 229 -41.23 -24.22 -34.09
N SER A 230 -41.21 -25.56 -34.18
CA SER A 230 -41.90 -26.72 -33.57
C SER A 230 -41.10 -28.04 -33.74
N GLU A 231 -41.51 -29.06 -32.96
CA GLU A 231 -41.36 -30.54 -33.09
C GLU A 231 -41.44 -31.10 -34.55
N ASP A 232 -41.00 -32.31 -34.94
CA ASP A 232 -41.06 -33.62 -34.30
C ASP A 232 -40.28 -34.73 -35.11
N LYS A 233 -39.92 -35.82 -34.44
CA LYS A 233 -39.79 -37.27 -34.82
C LYS A 233 -38.98 -37.85 -36.04
N ASN A 234 -38.06 -38.76 -35.66
CA ASN A 234 -37.81 -40.17 -36.11
C ASN A 234 -37.60 -40.56 -37.59
N ASN A 235 -36.43 -41.20 -37.88
CA ASN A 235 -36.24 -42.53 -38.52
C ASN A 235 -34.72 -42.77 -38.82
N TYR A 236 -34.01 -43.72 -38.19
CA TYR A 236 -33.82 -45.18 -38.45
C TYR A 236 -32.65 -45.59 -39.43
N ILE A 237 -31.51 -45.97 -38.81
CA ILE A 237 -30.49 -47.04 -39.05
C ILE A 237 -29.50 -47.10 -40.28
N PRO A 238 -28.44 -47.97 -40.29
CA PRO A 238 -27.01 -47.58 -40.15
C PRO A 238 -26.08 -48.07 -41.29
N SER A 239 -24.78 -47.74 -41.27
CA SER A 239 -23.75 -48.63 -41.87
C SER A 239 -22.34 -48.41 -41.31
N ILE A 240 -21.67 -49.54 -41.13
CA ILE A 240 -20.40 -49.83 -40.47
C ILE A 240 -19.21 -49.36 -41.34
N ILE A 241 -18.29 -48.55 -40.80
CA ILE A 241 -16.97 -48.32 -41.40
C ILE A 241 -16.00 -49.35 -40.82
N SER A 242 -15.50 -50.22 -41.69
CA SER A 242 -14.57 -51.32 -41.38
C SER A 242 -13.24 -50.81 -40.82
N ILE A 243 -12.76 -51.49 -39.77
CA ILE A 243 -11.49 -51.29 -39.04
C ILE A 243 -10.25 -51.27 -39.97
N THR A 244 -10.36 -51.86 -41.16
CA THR A 244 -9.31 -51.83 -42.19
C THR A 244 -9.00 -50.43 -42.74
N GLY A 245 -9.95 -49.49 -42.69
CA GLY A 245 -9.75 -48.11 -43.14
C GLY A 245 -8.88 -47.25 -42.22
N LEU A 246 -8.92 -47.49 -40.90
CA LEU A 246 -8.13 -46.72 -39.93
C LEU A 246 -6.63 -47.05 -39.98
N ILE A 247 -6.28 -48.30 -40.28
CA ILE A 247 -4.88 -48.76 -40.30
C ILE A 247 -4.12 -48.13 -41.47
N PHE A 248 -4.76 -47.93 -42.62
CA PHE A 248 -4.15 -47.27 -43.78
C PHE A 248 -3.87 -45.79 -43.54
N ILE A 249 -4.73 -45.09 -42.80
CA ILE A 249 -4.54 -43.67 -42.45
C ILE A 249 -3.35 -43.51 -41.48
N MET A 250 -3.20 -44.42 -40.51
CA MET A 250 -2.09 -44.35 -39.56
C MET A 250 -0.72 -44.60 -40.21
N ILE A 251 -0.61 -45.52 -41.18
CA ILE A 251 0.66 -45.81 -41.87
C ILE A 251 1.10 -44.64 -42.78
N GLY A 252 0.15 -43.92 -43.39
CA GLY A 252 0.45 -42.77 -44.26
C GLY A 252 0.94 -41.51 -43.53
N ILE A 253 0.58 -41.34 -42.24
CA ILE A 253 0.88 -40.13 -41.47
C ILE A 253 2.24 -40.21 -40.75
N ILE A 254 2.68 -41.41 -40.37
CA ILE A 254 3.95 -41.65 -39.65
C ILE A 254 5.18 -40.99 -40.33
N PRO A 255 5.39 -41.04 -41.66
CA PRO A 255 6.56 -40.40 -42.29
C PRO A 255 6.51 -38.86 -42.26
N PHE A 256 5.36 -38.23 -41.99
CA PHE A 256 5.25 -36.77 -41.84
C PHE A 256 5.40 -36.29 -40.38
N ILE A 257 5.04 -37.12 -39.40
CA ILE A 257 5.17 -36.76 -37.98
C ILE A 257 6.62 -36.92 -37.49
N LEU A 258 7.33 -37.97 -37.96
CA LEU A 258 8.66 -38.30 -37.47
C LEU A 258 9.70 -37.16 -37.66
N PRO A 259 9.77 -36.44 -38.81
CA PRO A 259 10.71 -35.34 -38.99
C PRO A 259 10.38 -34.14 -38.10
N VAL A 260 9.10 -33.81 -37.92
CA VAL A 260 8.64 -32.71 -37.05
C VAL A 260 8.99 -33.02 -35.58
N PHE A 261 8.86 -34.29 -35.19
CA PHE A 261 9.24 -34.77 -33.86
C PHE A 261 10.75 -34.75 -33.62
N LEU A 262 11.56 -35.15 -34.61
CA LEU A 262 13.02 -35.02 -34.53
C LEU A 262 13.47 -33.55 -34.45
N MET A 263 12.79 -32.66 -35.18
CA MET A 263 13.08 -31.23 -35.14
C MET A 263 12.72 -30.61 -33.78
N SER A 264 11.60 -31.02 -33.16
CA SER A 264 11.23 -30.54 -31.81
C SER A 264 12.19 -31.05 -30.73
N LEU A 265 12.71 -32.27 -30.87
CA LEU A 265 13.77 -32.82 -30.00
C LEU A 265 15.08 -32.04 -30.12
N LEU A 266 15.49 -31.66 -31.33
CA LEU A 266 16.69 -30.86 -31.56
C LEU A 266 16.55 -29.42 -31.01
N ILE A 267 15.40 -28.78 -31.24
CA ILE A 267 15.11 -27.43 -30.71
C ILE A 267 15.01 -27.46 -29.19
N GLY A 268 14.32 -28.46 -28.62
CA GLY A 268 14.22 -28.66 -27.18
C GLY A 268 15.59 -28.89 -26.53
N GLY A 269 16.46 -29.67 -27.18
CA GLY A 269 17.84 -29.88 -26.76
C GLY A 269 18.67 -28.59 -26.78
N PHE A 270 18.54 -27.79 -27.84
CA PHE A 270 19.28 -26.53 -27.97
C PHE A 270 18.81 -25.47 -26.96
N ILE A 271 17.49 -25.35 -26.75
CA ILE A 271 16.90 -24.48 -25.72
C ILE A 271 17.31 -24.96 -24.33
N GLY A 272 17.31 -26.27 -24.09
CA GLY A 272 17.78 -26.86 -22.83
C GLY A 272 19.25 -26.54 -22.55
N LEU A 273 20.11 -26.60 -23.57
CA LEU A 273 21.52 -26.24 -23.44
C LEU A 273 21.70 -24.74 -23.15
N ILE A 274 20.99 -23.87 -23.87
CA ILE A 274 21.01 -22.42 -23.63
C ILE A 274 20.54 -22.09 -22.22
N MET A 275 19.46 -22.72 -21.76
CA MET A 275 18.95 -22.54 -20.40
C MET A 275 19.95 -23.05 -19.37
N ALA A 276 20.61 -24.19 -19.59
CA ALA A 276 21.64 -24.71 -18.68
C ALA A 276 22.82 -23.73 -18.50
N PHE A 277 23.17 -22.96 -19.52
CA PHE A 277 24.21 -21.93 -19.43
C PHE A 277 23.71 -20.58 -18.88
N LEU A 278 22.48 -20.16 -19.20
CA LEU A 278 21.94 -18.86 -18.77
C LEU A 278 21.38 -18.88 -17.35
N LEU A 279 20.70 -19.95 -16.94
CA LEU A 279 20.07 -20.06 -15.61
C LEU A 279 21.03 -19.82 -14.44
N PRO A 280 22.30 -20.30 -14.44
CA PRO A 280 23.24 -20.00 -13.35
C PRO A 280 23.80 -18.56 -13.39
N ILE A 281 23.66 -17.83 -14.50
CA ILE A 281 24.13 -16.44 -14.64
C ILE A 281 23.09 -15.46 -14.07
N ILE A 282 21.81 -15.79 -14.13
CA ILE A 282 20.70 -14.94 -13.65
C ILE A 282 20.86 -14.56 -12.15
N PRO A 283 21.17 -15.49 -11.21
CA PRO A 283 21.39 -15.15 -9.81
C PRO A 283 22.56 -14.19 -9.58
N LEU A 284 23.65 -14.33 -10.35
CA LEU A 284 24.84 -13.47 -10.25
C LEU A 284 24.53 -12.04 -10.70
N LEU A 285 23.77 -11.88 -11.78
CA LEU A 285 23.30 -10.57 -12.24
C LEU A 285 22.35 -9.94 -11.20
N PHE A 286 21.47 -10.74 -10.61
CA PHE A 286 20.55 -10.27 -9.57
C PHE A 286 21.31 -9.84 -8.31
N GLN A 287 22.35 -10.58 -7.89
CA GLN A 287 23.25 -10.18 -6.81
C GLN A 287 23.95 -8.85 -7.11
N GLY A 288 24.46 -8.65 -8.33
CA GLY A 288 25.09 -7.39 -8.74
C GLY A 288 24.13 -6.19 -8.67
N ILE A 289 22.88 -6.37 -9.12
CA ILE A 289 21.84 -5.33 -9.05
C ILE A 289 21.46 -5.02 -7.61
N VAL A 290 21.30 -6.03 -6.75
CA VAL A 290 20.96 -5.86 -5.33
C VAL A 290 22.09 -5.17 -4.58
N ILE A 291 23.35 -5.58 -4.80
CA ILE A 291 24.53 -4.92 -4.20
C ILE A 291 24.64 -3.47 -4.68
N TYR A 292 24.42 -3.21 -5.97
CA TYR A 292 24.41 -1.85 -6.50
C TYR A 292 23.26 -1.01 -5.94
N ALA A 293 22.07 -1.58 -5.77
CA ALA A 293 20.93 -0.92 -5.15
C ALA A 293 21.19 -0.61 -3.66
N ILE A 294 21.81 -1.54 -2.92
CA ILE A 294 22.22 -1.33 -1.52
C ILE A 294 23.32 -0.27 -1.44
N TYR A 295 24.35 -0.34 -2.31
CA TYR A 295 25.41 0.67 -2.38
C TYR A 295 24.85 2.06 -2.72
N LYS A 296 23.94 2.14 -3.70
CA LYS A 296 23.26 3.39 -4.08
C LYS A 296 22.34 3.89 -2.96
N SER A 297 21.67 3.00 -2.23
CA SER A 297 20.86 3.33 -1.05
C SER A 297 21.71 3.88 0.10
N ILE A 298 22.89 3.29 0.35
CA ILE A 298 23.86 3.77 1.34
C ILE A 298 24.48 5.12 0.91
N LYS A 299 24.71 5.32 -0.39
CA LYS A 299 25.33 6.54 -0.93
C LYS A 299 24.34 7.70 -1.07
N ASN A 300 23.07 7.43 -1.35
CA ASN A 300 21.99 8.42 -1.29
C ASN A 300 21.61 8.70 0.18
N LYS A 301 22.45 9.48 0.85
CA LYS A 301 22.21 10.09 2.17
C LYS A 301 21.01 11.05 2.24
N SER A 302 20.10 11.05 1.25
CA SER A 302 18.99 12.01 1.23
C SER A 302 17.85 11.65 2.18
N TYR A 303 17.82 10.43 2.72
CA TYR A 303 16.82 10.00 3.70
C TYR A 303 17.29 10.12 5.17
N SER A 304 18.52 10.56 5.44
CA SER A 304 19.08 10.59 6.80
C SER A 304 18.67 11.82 7.63
N ARG A 305 17.80 12.68 7.13
CA ARG A 305 17.47 13.98 7.74
C ARG A 305 15.99 14.16 8.12
N ILE A 306 15.18 13.11 7.97
CA ILE A 306 13.78 13.08 8.39
C ILE A 306 13.67 12.20 9.64
N TRP A 307 13.18 12.77 10.74
CA TRP A 307 13.02 12.05 12.00
C TRP A 307 11.55 12.03 12.42
N VAL A 308 11.03 10.84 12.75
CA VAL A 308 9.65 10.69 13.21
C VAL A 308 9.61 10.47 14.71
N MET A 309 8.87 11.34 15.39
CA MET A 309 8.56 11.29 16.80
C MET A 309 7.15 10.75 16.96
N ARG A 310 6.99 9.62 17.66
CA ARG A 310 5.70 8.99 17.97
C ARG A 310 5.67 8.56 19.43
N GLU A 311 4.61 8.86 20.15
CA GLU A 311 4.40 8.36 21.51
C GLU A 311 4.12 6.84 21.49
N ASN A 312 4.66 6.11 22.47
CA ASN A 312 4.47 4.65 22.69
C ASN A 312 5.22 3.64 21.81
N VAL A 313 6.40 3.93 21.27
CA VAL A 313 7.28 2.84 20.82
C VAL A 313 8.03 2.26 22.04
N PRO A 314 7.74 1.02 22.50
CA PRO A 314 8.51 0.41 23.56
C PRO A 314 9.98 0.30 23.14
N PHE A 315 10.87 0.53 24.11
CA PHE A 315 12.32 0.33 23.97
C PHE A 315 12.61 -1.12 23.56
N ARG A 316 12.67 -1.39 22.25
CA ARG A 316 13.37 -2.56 21.72
C ARG A 316 14.44 -2.09 20.76
N ARG A 317 15.67 -2.40 21.16
CA ARG A 317 16.86 -2.31 20.32
C ARG A 317 16.67 -3.29 19.17
N ALA A 318 16.08 -2.86 18.06
CA ALA A 318 16.20 -3.58 16.80
C ALA A 318 17.63 -3.34 16.28
N VAL A 319 18.60 -3.99 16.93
CA VAL A 319 19.86 -4.30 16.25
C VAL A 319 19.44 -5.32 15.21
N ILE A 320 19.30 -4.88 13.97
CA ILE A 320 19.19 -5.79 12.81
C ILE A 320 20.53 -6.53 12.80
N ASN A 321 20.53 -7.68 13.48
CA ASN A 321 21.69 -8.50 13.66
C ASN A 321 22.04 -9.05 12.27
N THR A 322 23.27 -8.83 11.81
CA THR A 322 23.78 -9.31 10.52
C THR A 322 23.58 -10.82 10.35
N SER A 323 23.37 -11.55 11.45
CA SER A 323 22.97 -12.95 11.49
C SER A 323 21.60 -13.26 10.86
N ILE A 324 20.62 -12.35 10.90
CA ILE A 324 19.28 -12.57 10.28
C ILE A 324 19.37 -12.45 8.76
N ILE A 325 20.20 -11.52 8.26
CA ILE A 325 20.46 -11.40 6.82
C ILE A 325 21.19 -12.65 6.32
N ASN A 326 22.20 -13.12 7.06
CA ASN A 326 22.88 -14.37 6.74
C ASN A 326 21.94 -15.59 6.81
N LEU A 327 20.99 -15.63 7.73
CA LEU A 327 19.99 -16.71 7.82
C LEU A 327 19.04 -16.72 6.62
N ILE A 328 18.55 -15.55 6.20
CA ILE A 328 17.73 -15.39 4.99
C ILE A 328 18.54 -15.79 3.74
N PHE A 329 19.83 -15.45 3.71
CA PHE A 329 20.75 -15.79 2.63
C PHE A 329 21.00 -17.31 2.53
N VAL A 330 21.19 -17.98 3.68
CA VAL A 330 21.35 -19.44 3.75
C VAL A 330 20.05 -20.15 3.35
N LEU A 331 18.88 -19.64 3.76
CA LEU A 331 17.58 -20.20 3.38
C LEU A 331 17.29 -20.04 1.87
N LEU A 332 17.73 -18.94 1.25
CA LEU A 332 17.64 -18.76 -0.21
C LEU A 332 18.56 -19.72 -0.98
N ILE A 333 19.76 -20.00 -0.46
CA ILE A 333 20.70 -20.95 -1.06
C ILE A 333 20.16 -22.40 -0.93
N ILE A 334 19.62 -22.77 0.23
CA ILE A 334 19.01 -24.09 0.45
C ILE A 334 17.74 -24.26 -0.41
N GLY A 335 16.91 -23.21 -0.53
CA GLY A 335 15.73 -23.23 -1.41
C GLY A 335 16.05 -23.35 -2.90
N MET A 336 17.24 -22.92 -3.33
CA MET A 336 17.70 -23.10 -4.72
C MET A 336 18.28 -24.49 -5.00
N SER A 337 18.79 -25.21 -3.99
CA SER A 337 19.21 -26.62 -4.18
C SER A 337 18.04 -27.57 -4.40
N ASP A 338 16.85 -27.24 -3.90
CA ASP A 338 15.63 -28.04 -4.11
C ASP A 338 15.01 -27.87 -5.50
N LEU A 339 15.41 -26.84 -6.28
CA LEU A 339 14.98 -26.73 -7.68
C LEU A 339 15.67 -27.75 -8.60
N PHE A 340 16.76 -28.37 -8.15
CA PHE A 340 17.50 -29.37 -8.93
C PHE A 340 16.82 -30.75 -8.95
N THR A 341 15.87 -31.02 -8.04
CA THR A 341 15.09 -32.28 -8.01
C THR A 341 13.90 -32.28 -8.99
N TRP A 342 13.52 -31.11 -9.51
CA TRP A 342 12.42 -30.95 -10.48
C TRP A 342 12.72 -31.50 -11.88
N HIS A 343 13.98 -31.84 -12.17
CA HIS A 343 14.35 -32.54 -13.41
C HIS A 343 13.74 -33.96 -13.49
N SER A 344 13.41 -34.57 -12.34
CA SER A 344 12.73 -35.87 -12.28
C SER A 344 11.23 -35.78 -12.54
N LEU A 345 10.56 -34.66 -12.24
CA LEU A 345 9.11 -34.51 -12.41
C LEU A 345 8.71 -34.29 -13.87
N PHE A 346 9.52 -33.56 -14.64
CA PHE A 346 9.22 -33.29 -16.06
C PHE A 346 9.39 -34.52 -16.96
N THR A 347 10.31 -35.43 -16.62
CA THR A 347 10.49 -36.70 -17.34
C THR A 347 9.35 -37.68 -17.08
N TRP A 348 8.80 -37.72 -15.85
CA TRP A 348 7.63 -38.54 -15.53
C TRP A 348 6.32 -38.01 -16.11
N TYR A 349 6.16 -36.70 -16.24
CA TYR A 349 4.96 -36.10 -16.84
C TYR A 349 4.84 -36.44 -18.34
N GLY A 350 5.96 -36.52 -19.06
CA GLY A 350 5.98 -36.98 -20.45
C GLY A 350 5.61 -38.45 -20.62
N VAL A 351 6.00 -39.31 -19.66
CA VAL A 351 5.65 -40.74 -19.64
C VAL A 351 4.16 -40.97 -19.36
N LEU A 352 3.56 -40.17 -18.45
CA LEU A 352 2.14 -40.23 -18.11
C LEU A 352 1.21 -39.80 -19.27
N LEU A 353 1.61 -38.80 -20.05
CA LEU A 353 0.85 -38.35 -21.23
C LEU A 353 0.81 -39.37 -22.38
N ILE A 354 1.79 -40.28 -22.44
CA ILE A 354 1.88 -41.34 -23.47
C ILE A 354 1.19 -42.64 -23.01
N LEU A 355 1.30 -43.00 -21.73
CA LEU A 355 0.70 -44.22 -21.19
C LEU A 355 -0.81 -44.08 -20.93
N GLY A 356 -1.31 -42.87 -20.65
CA GLY A 356 -2.73 -42.62 -20.40
C GLY A 356 -3.66 -43.15 -21.49
N PRO A 357 -3.46 -42.79 -22.78
CA PRO A 357 -4.29 -43.27 -23.88
C PRO A 357 -4.20 -44.79 -24.10
N ILE A 358 -3.02 -45.39 -23.88
CA ILE A 358 -2.79 -46.83 -24.07
C ILE A 358 -3.54 -47.63 -22.99
N ILE A 359 -3.52 -47.17 -21.74
CA ILE A 359 -4.23 -47.82 -20.63
C ILE A 359 -5.74 -47.73 -20.82
N THR A 360 -6.27 -46.62 -21.33
CA THR A 360 -7.72 -46.47 -21.60
C THR A 360 -8.20 -47.40 -22.72
N ILE A 361 -7.39 -47.60 -23.77
CA ILE A 361 -7.71 -48.53 -24.86
C ILE A 361 -7.71 -49.98 -24.36
N VAL A 362 -6.72 -50.37 -23.55
CA VAL A 362 -6.64 -51.73 -22.99
C VAL A 362 -7.77 -52.00 -21.99
N ALA A 363 -8.16 -51.01 -21.18
CA ALA A 363 -9.29 -51.13 -20.25
C ALA A 363 -10.64 -51.28 -20.99
N GLY A 364 -10.81 -50.62 -22.14
CA GLY A 364 -12.01 -50.75 -22.98
C GLY A 364 -12.19 -52.15 -23.60
N PHE A 365 -11.10 -52.86 -23.89
CA PHE A 365 -11.14 -54.23 -24.42
C PHE A 365 -11.45 -55.29 -23.35
N ILE A 366 -11.12 -55.03 -22.08
CA ILE A 366 -11.30 -56.01 -20.99
C ILE A 366 -12.75 -55.98 -20.43
N PHE A 367 -13.45 -54.84 -20.54
CA PHE A 367 -14.79 -54.67 -19.97
C PHE A 367 -15.97 -55.08 -20.88
N GLN A 368 -15.71 -55.64 -22.07
CA GLN A 368 -16.76 -55.99 -23.05
C GLN A 368 -17.27 -57.44 -22.95
N GLU A 369 -16.71 -58.27 -22.07
CA GLU A 369 -17.14 -59.67 -21.86
C GLU A 369 -17.67 -59.90 -20.43
N TYR A 370 -18.87 -59.42 -20.11
CA TYR A 370 -19.69 -60.01 -19.05
C TYR A 370 -21.17 -59.77 -19.36
N PRO A 371 -21.93 -60.79 -19.81
CA PRO A 371 -23.39 -60.70 -19.91
C PRO A 371 -24.01 -60.89 -18.52
N SER A 372 -24.60 -59.84 -17.96
CA SER A 372 -25.41 -59.92 -16.76
C SER A 372 -26.88 -60.17 -17.14
N ASP A 373 -27.24 -61.45 -17.23
CA ASP A 373 -28.62 -61.88 -17.02
C ASP A 373 -28.93 -61.87 -15.51
N ILE A 374 -30.20 -61.57 -15.21
CA ILE A 374 -31.01 -61.89 -14.01
C ILE A 374 -31.57 -60.65 -13.27
N PRO A 375 -32.87 -60.67 -12.91
CA PRO A 375 -33.74 -59.49 -12.90
C PRO A 375 -34.22 -59.04 -11.51
N THR A 376 -34.81 -57.82 -11.55
CA THR A 376 -35.61 -57.06 -10.57
C THR A 376 -34.96 -56.64 -9.27
#